data_AF-A0AAU1FXB0-F1
#
_entry.id   AF-A0AAU1FXB0-F1
#
_cell.length_a   1.000
_cell.length_b   1.000
_cell.length_c   1.000
_cell.angle_alpha   90.00
_cell.angle_beta   90.00
_cell.angle_gamma   90.00
#
_symmetry.space_group_name_H-M   'P 1'
#
loop_
_entity.id
_entity.type
_entity.pdbx_description
1 polymer ?
#
loop_
_entity_poly.entity_id
_entity_poly.type
_entity_poly.pdbx_seq_one_letter_code
_entity_poly.pdbx_strand_id
1 'polypeptide(L)'
;MPGTEVSGTRTPLFEHALRLHELTPDVPLPRDGEPYPDEERRRRSPQPGCPRDREQVGAEVAAILDEHFTDPRSVPSQLVGRFQDVHVPIHPNARITEAALRAGARAREAGRRLVRYGTDTDDVVVGLALLAAVGTVHDIPYVQTIGLLSCTFGPLAANAIERLPDGAGPLLWLADRVAGWGRVYVVEALCRLGDGDPDVQHWLLRRAVDGDFLNGYFAGKVAEAAGLHQALAGSAVDAETVDHAGRLVHVLTYCQGMGMTLARYRHAEEVLAAHLRHLEQLGPSPSRYHIAALLARNLGESGDAGSVAPISRWQTYRDGYLALLDQEDWCETARSALVADDREIVWLAETASDLGLRAFGDPAPSSEE
;
A
#
# COMPACT_ATOMS: atom_id res chain seq x y z
N MET A 1 -48.56 1.74 -24.68
CA MET A 1 -47.44 2.65 -25.01
C MET A 1 -46.27 2.23 -24.14
N PRO A 2 -45.27 1.51 -24.68
CA PRO A 2 -44.11 1.07 -23.91
C PRO A 2 -43.27 2.28 -23.51
N GLY A 3 -42.90 2.33 -22.23
CA GLY A 3 -42.06 3.38 -21.66
C GLY A 3 -40.71 3.40 -22.35
N THR A 4 -40.32 4.58 -22.82
CA THR A 4 -38.98 4.86 -23.30
C THR A 4 -38.06 4.85 -22.09
N GLU A 5 -37.42 3.71 -21.83
CA GLU A 5 -36.27 3.67 -20.92
C GLU A 5 -35.20 4.61 -21.50
N VAL A 6 -34.99 5.72 -20.81
CA VAL A 6 -33.84 6.60 -21.04
C VAL A 6 -32.62 5.73 -20.79
N SER A 7 -31.89 5.37 -21.86
CA SER A 7 -30.57 4.75 -21.75
C SER A 7 -29.72 5.65 -20.87
N GLY A 8 -29.51 5.25 -19.61
CA GLY A 8 -28.68 5.98 -18.67
C GLY A 8 -27.31 6.18 -19.30
N THR A 9 -26.90 7.43 -19.47
CA THR A 9 -25.55 7.79 -19.90
C THR A 9 -24.55 7.10 -18.99
N ARG A 10 -23.74 6.20 -19.56
CA ARG A 10 -22.72 5.45 -18.83
C ARG A 10 -21.66 6.43 -18.34
N THR A 11 -21.45 6.49 -17.02
CA THR A 11 -20.43 7.34 -16.41
C THR A 11 -19.04 6.78 -16.71
N PRO A 12 -18.13 7.57 -17.30
CA PRO A 12 -16.73 7.18 -17.43
C PRO A 12 -16.08 6.96 -16.06
N LEU A 13 -15.19 5.97 -15.96
CA LEU A 13 -14.45 5.67 -14.72
C LEU A 13 -13.59 6.86 -14.26
N PHE A 14 -13.08 7.65 -15.21
CA PHE A 14 -12.36 8.88 -14.91
C PHE A 14 -13.21 9.92 -14.17
N GLU A 15 -14.44 10.16 -14.65
CA GLU A 15 -15.37 11.10 -14.01
C GLU A 15 -15.82 10.61 -12.64
N HIS A 16 -15.99 9.29 -12.50
CA HIS A 16 -16.27 8.66 -11.21
C HIS A 16 -15.15 8.89 -10.21
N ALA A 17 -13.90 8.59 -10.59
CA ALA A 17 -12.73 8.80 -9.74
C ALA A 17 -12.55 10.29 -9.36
N LEU A 18 -12.72 11.20 -10.32
CA LEU A 18 -12.63 12.64 -10.09
C LEU A 18 -13.68 13.11 -9.08
N ARG A 19 -14.95 12.70 -9.24
CA ARG A 19 -16.03 13.06 -8.32
C ARG A 19 -15.76 12.56 -6.90
N LEU A 20 -15.28 11.33 -6.76
CA LEU A 20 -14.94 10.79 -5.44
C LEU A 20 -13.76 11.55 -4.82
N HIS A 21 -12.74 11.86 -5.61
CA HIS A 21 -11.60 12.62 -5.15
C HIS A 21 -11.97 14.03 -4.68
N GLU A 22 -12.89 14.72 -5.37
CA GLU A 22 -13.40 16.02 -4.95
C GLU A 22 -14.08 15.98 -3.56
N LEU A 23 -14.68 14.84 -3.20
CA LEU A 23 -15.30 14.64 -1.89
C LEU A 23 -14.28 14.27 -0.80
N THR A 24 -13.17 13.64 -1.18
CA THR A 24 -12.10 13.19 -0.27
C THR A 24 -10.71 13.53 -0.85
N PRO A 25 -10.31 14.81 -0.86
CA PRO A 25 -9.13 15.25 -1.61
C PRO A 25 -7.80 14.77 -1.01
N ASP A 26 -7.76 14.52 0.30
CA ASP A 26 -6.51 14.27 1.02
C ASP A 26 -6.46 12.92 1.73
N VAL A 27 -7.45 12.06 1.50
CA VAL A 27 -7.51 10.71 2.08
C VAL A 27 -7.83 9.67 1.02
N PRO A 28 -7.51 8.39 1.24
CA PRO A 28 -7.92 7.33 0.34
C PRO A 28 -9.42 7.32 0.07
N LEU A 29 -9.79 6.97 -1.17
CA LEU A 29 -11.20 6.87 -1.53
C LEU A 29 -11.89 5.80 -0.67
N PRO A 30 -13.13 6.04 -0.21
CA PRO A 30 -13.91 5.01 0.47
C PRO A 30 -13.99 3.74 -0.38
N ARG A 31 -13.62 2.59 0.19
CA ARG A 31 -13.62 1.28 -0.48
C ARG A 31 -12.88 1.29 -1.83
N ASP A 32 -11.77 2.01 -1.93
CA ASP A 32 -10.97 2.13 -3.17
C ASP A 32 -11.78 2.64 -4.38
N GLY A 33 -12.89 3.34 -4.11
CA GLY A 33 -13.81 3.87 -5.12
C GLY A 33 -14.86 2.89 -5.64
N GLU A 34 -15.02 1.72 -5.00
CA GLU A 34 -16.11 0.79 -5.27
C GLU A 34 -17.47 1.24 -4.70
N PRO A 35 -18.60 0.90 -5.34
CA PRO A 35 -18.70 0.13 -6.58
C PRO A 35 -18.32 0.93 -7.82
N TYR A 36 -17.73 0.26 -8.81
CA TYR A 36 -17.42 0.90 -10.09
C TYR A 36 -18.68 1.06 -10.97
N PRO A 37 -18.76 2.09 -11.84
CA PRO A 37 -19.91 2.31 -12.72
C PRO A 37 -20.29 1.13 -13.63
N ASP A 38 -19.36 0.22 -13.94
CA ASP A 38 -19.56 -0.97 -14.77
C ASP A 38 -19.75 -2.27 -13.99
N GLU A 39 -19.67 -2.24 -12.65
CA GLU A 39 -19.62 -3.45 -11.83
C GLU A 39 -20.83 -4.37 -12.04
N GLU A 40 -22.04 -3.81 -12.08
CA GLU A 40 -23.26 -4.60 -12.29
C GLU A 40 -23.26 -5.31 -13.67
N ARG A 41 -22.68 -4.69 -14.69
CA ARG A 41 -22.52 -5.32 -16.01
C ARG A 41 -21.48 -6.44 -15.93
N ARG A 42 -20.35 -6.20 -15.27
CA ARG A 42 -19.32 -7.22 -15.06
C ARG A 42 -19.82 -8.42 -14.24
N ARG A 43 -20.75 -8.21 -13.31
CA ARG A 43 -21.39 -9.29 -12.55
C ARG A 43 -22.35 -10.13 -13.39
N ARG A 44 -22.99 -9.56 -14.42
CA ARG A 44 -23.94 -10.24 -15.30
C ARG A 44 -23.28 -11.00 -16.45
N SER A 45 -22.08 -10.60 -16.86
CA SER A 45 -21.33 -11.25 -17.93
C SER A 45 -20.34 -12.29 -17.37
N PRO A 46 -20.21 -13.48 -17.99
CA PRO A 46 -19.13 -14.41 -17.65
C PRO A 46 -17.79 -13.71 -17.89
N GLN A 47 -16.95 -13.61 -16.85
CA GLN A 47 -15.62 -13.05 -17.04
C GLN A 47 -14.73 -14.03 -17.81
N PRO A 48 -13.98 -13.57 -18.82
CA PRO A 48 -12.96 -14.39 -19.48
C PRO A 48 -11.98 -14.96 -18.45
N GLY A 49 -11.83 -16.27 -18.46
CA GLY A 49 -10.88 -16.94 -17.57
C GLY A 49 -9.44 -16.51 -17.88
N CYS A 50 -8.62 -16.37 -16.84
CA CYS A 50 -7.18 -16.19 -17.02
C CYS A 50 -6.62 -17.38 -17.83
N PRO A 51 -5.88 -17.14 -18.93
CA PRO A 51 -5.25 -18.22 -19.69
C PRO A 51 -4.41 -19.11 -18.78
N ARG A 52 -4.54 -20.44 -18.94
CA ARG A 52 -3.74 -21.41 -18.16
C ARG A 52 -2.26 -21.30 -18.47
N ASP A 53 -1.95 -21.00 -19.73
CA ASP A 53 -0.60 -20.74 -20.19
C ASP A 53 -0.25 -19.27 -19.94
N ARG A 54 0.73 -19.04 -19.05
CA ARG A 54 1.20 -17.68 -18.71
C ARG A 54 1.75 -16.94 -19.93
N GLU A 55 2.28 -17.65 -20.92
CA GLU A 55 2.78 -17.03 -22.14
C GLU A 55 1.64 -16.45 -22.99
N GLN A 56 0.40 -16.90 -22.82
CA GLN A 56 -0.76 -16.40 -23.57
C GLN A 56 -1.42 -15.17 -22.95
N VAL A 57 -1.05 -14.80 -21.72
CA VAL A 57 -1.62 -13.63 -21.05
C VAL A 57 -1.32 -12.35 -21.85
N GLY A 58 -2.38 -11.60 -22.19
CA GLY A 58 -2.30 -10.37 -22.98
C GLY A 58 -2.10 -10.57 -24.48
N ALA A 59 -2.07 -11.81 -24.99
CA ALA A 59 -1.90 -12.09 -26.42
C ALA A 59 -3.03 -11.51 -27.28
N GLU A 60 -4.28 -11.75 -26.88
CA GLU A 60 -5.46 -11.26 -27.59
C GLU A 60 -5.56 -9.74 -27.55
N VAL A 61 -5.26 -9.13 -26.39
CA VAL A 61 -5.19 -7.66 -26.26
C VAL A 61 -4.15 -7.09 -27.21
N ALA A 62 -2.94 -7.66 -27.24
CA ALA A 62 -1.89 -7.21 -28.15
C ALA A 62 -2.28 -7.35 -29.63
N ALA A 63 -2.96 -8.45 -30.00
CA ALA A 63 -3.45 -8.65 -31.37
C ALA A 63 -4.49 -7.60 -31.78
N ILE A 64 -5.45 -7.29 -30.90
CA ILE A 64 -6.45 -6.21 -31.12
C ILE A 64 -5.76 -4.86 -31.32
N LEU A 65 -4.74 -4.57 -30.50
CA LEU A 65 -3.97 -3.33 -30.60
C LEU A 65 -3.15 -3.28 -31.89
N ASP A 66 -2.47 -4.36 -32.27
CA ASP A 66 -1.68 -4.42 -33.51
C ASP A 66 -2.57 -4.27 -34.74
N GLU A 67 -3.75 -4.91 -34.77
CA GLU A 67 -4.74 -4.72 -35.84
C GLU A 67 -5.15 -3.25 -35.95
N HIS A 68 -5.52 -2.64 -34.82
CA HIS A 68 -5.95 -1.25 -34.75
C HIS A 68 -4.85 -0.27 -35.19
N PHE A 69 -3.61 -0.48 -34.74
CA PHE A 69 -2.49 0.41 -35.08
C PHE A 69 -1.92 0.16 -36.48
N THR A 70 -2.15 -1.00 -37.09
CA THR A 70 -1.74 -1.25 -38.48
C THR A 70 -2.62 -0.50 -39.47
N ASP A 71 -3.90 -0.29 -39.17
CA ASP A 71 -4.79 0.52 -40.01
C ASP A 71 -4.57 2.03 -39.77
N PRO A 72 -4.08 2.81 -40.77
CA PRO A 72 -3.85 4.25 -40.61
C PRO A 72 -5.14 5.07 -40.43
N ARG A 73 -6.30 4.51 -40.76
CA ARG A 73 -7.61 5.18 -40.65
C ARG A 73 -8.26 4.95 -39.29
N SER A 74 -7.72 4.03 -38.50
CA SER A 74 -8.26 3.68 -37.21
C SER A 74 -8.06 4.82 -36.21
N VAL A 75 -9.15 5.14 -35.51
CA VAL A 75 -9.22 6.24 -34.52
C VAL A 75 -9.43 5.68 -33.11
N PRO A 76 -8.86 6.29 -32.07
CA PRO A 76 -8.90 5.81 -30.69
C PRO A 76 -10.28 5.37 -30.16
N SER A 77 -11.36 6.05 -30.56
CA SER A 77 -12.72 5.72 -30.10
C SER A 77 -13.22 4.36 -30.56
N GLN A 78 -12.60 3.74 -31.57
CA GLN A 78 -12.95 2.40 -32.05
C GLN A 78 -12.46 1.28 -31.13
N LEU A 79 -11.55 1.58 -30.18
CA LEU A 79 -11.08 0.61 -29.18
C LEU A 79 -12.06 0.46 -28.01
N VAL A 80 -12.96 1.42 -27.80
CA VAL A 80 -13.92 1.37 -26.70
C VAL A 80 -14.84 0.15 -26.85
N GLY A 81 -14.92 -0.66 -25.80
CA GLY A 81 -15.70 -1.89 -25.73
C GLY A 81 -15.06 -3.11 -26.41
N ARG A 82 -13.89 -2.98 -27.05
CA ARG A 82 -13.26 -4.10 -27.76
C ARG A 82 -12.66 -5.17 -26.85
N PHE A 83 -12.49 -4.85 -25.56
CA PHE A 83 -11.82 -5.74 -24.60
C PHE A 83 -12.78 -6.48 -23.67
N GLN A 84 -14.10 -6.32 -23.82
CA GLN A 84 -15.12 -6.87 -22.91
C GLN A 84 -15.12 -8.40 -22.83
N ASP A 85 -14.74 -9.08 -23.91
CA ASP A 85 -14.73 -10.55 -24.01
C ASP A 85 -13.31 -11.15 -23.93
N VAL A 86 -12.32 -10.33 -23.56
CA VAL A 86 -10.91 -10.72 -23.52
C VAL A 86 -10.36 -10.62 -22.10
N HIS A 87 -9.49 -11.55 -21.71
CA HIS A 87 -8.77 -11.43 -20.45
C HIS A 87 -7.74 -10.30 -20.50
N VAL A 88 -8.00 -9.20 -19.81
CA VAL A 88 -7.08 -8.05 -19.71
C VAL A 88 -6.23 -8.14 -18.43
N PRO A 89 -4.88 -8.21 -18.55
CA PRO A 89 -4.01 -8.26 -17.38
C PRO A 89 -3.94 -6.88 -16.68
N ILE A 90 -4.18 -6.86 -15.37
CA ILE A 90 -4.08 -5.66 -14.53
C ILE A 90 -2.64 -5.30 -14.13
N HIS A 91 -1.66 -6.12 -14.53
CA HIS A 91 -0.22 -5.92 -14.29
C HIS A 91 0.50 -5.61 -15.60
N PRO A 92 1.71 -4.99 -15.52
CA PRO A 92 2.54 -4.76 -16.70
C PRO A 92 2.71 -6.04 -17.53
N ASN A 93 2.41 -5.96 -18.82
CA ASN A 93 2.48 -7.08 -19.75
C ASN A 93 3.39 -6.73 -20.93
N ALA A 94 4.38 -7.58 -21.19
CA ALA A 94 5.39 -7.33 -22.22
C ALA A 94 4.78 -7.19 -23.63
N ARG A 95 3.77 -8.00 -23.97
CA ARG A 95 3.16 -7.97 -25.32
C ARG A 95 2.37 -6.69 -25.57
N ILE A 96 1.59 -6.26 -24.59
CA ILE A 96 0.88 -4.96 -24.66
C ILE A 96 1.89 -3.81 -24.74
N THR A 97 2.96 -3.88 -23.95
CA THR A 97 4.04 -2.88 -23.96
C THR A 97 4.70 -2.79 -25.33
N GLU A 98 5.05 -3.92 -25.94
CA GLU A 98 5.67 -3.96 -27.27
C GLU A 98 4.75 -3.41 -28.36
N ALA A 99 3.45 -3.76 -28.34
CA ALA A 99 2.46 -3.21 -29.26
C ALA A 99 2.35 -1.69 -29.12
N ALA A 100 2.33 -1.19 -27.88
CA ALA A 100 2.30 0.24 -27.61
C ALA A 100 3.57 0.95 -28.12
N LEU A 101 4.76 0.39 -27.86
CA LEU A 101 6.04 0.94 -28.30
C LEU A 101 6.13 1.02 -29.83
N ARG A 102 5.67 -0.01 -30.56
CA ARG A 102 5.61 0.02 -32.04
C ARG A 102 4.71 1.15 -32.56
N ALA A 103 3.58 1.39 -31.90
CA ALA A 103 2.60 2.40 -32.31
C ALA A 103 2.94 3.83 -31.85
N GLY A 104 3.80 3.98 -30.85
CA GLY A 104 4.33 5.27 -30.37
C GLY A 104 3.22 6.27 -30.01
N ALA A 105 3.20 7.42 -30.67
CA ALA A 105 2.24 8.50 -30.39
C ALA A 105 0.78 8.07 -30.54
N ARG A 106 0.46 7.14 -31.45
CA ARG A 106 -0.90 6.63 -31.64
C ARG A 106 -1.37 5.83 -30.43
N ALA A 107 -0.48 5.02 -29.84
CA ALA A 107 -0.77 4.31 -28.60
C ALA A 107 -0.99 5.26 -27.42
N ARG A 108 -0.23 6.37 -27.34
CA ARG A 108 -0.45 7.38 -26.30
C ARG A 108 -1.81 8.08 -26.46
N GLU A 109 -2.19 8.44 -27.68
CA GLU A 109 -3.52 9.04 -27.94
C GLU A 109 -4.66 8.07 -27.61
N ALA A 110 -4.52 6.81 -28.01
CA ALA A 110 -5.44 5.74 -27.63
C ALA A 110 -5.53 5.57 -26.10
N GLY A 111 -4.39 5.53 -25.41
CA GLY A 111 -4.32 5.45 -23.95
C GLY A 111 -5.07 6.58 -23.26
N ARG A 112 -4.82 7.83 -23.67
CA ARG A 112 -5.54 9.01 -23.17
C ARG A 112 -7.05 8.89 -23.38
N ARG A 113 -7.47 8.43 -24.57
CA ARG A 113 -8.89 8.30 -24.91
C ARG A 113 -9.57 7.26 -24.02
N LEU A 114 -8.95 6.09 -23.89
CA LEU A 114 -9.48 4.97 -23.10
C LEU A 114 -9.53 5.33 -21.61
N VAL A 115 -8.47 5.93 -21.06
CA VAL A 115 -8.49 6.36 -19.65
C VAL A 115 -9.55 7.43 -19.40
N ARG A 116 -9.67 8.43 -20.28
CA ARG A 116 -10.57 9.57 -20.06
C ARG A 116 -12.04 9.25 -20.29
N TYR A 117 -12.36 8.38 -21.25
CA TYR A 117 -13.73 8.16 -21.69
C TYR A 117 -14.20 6.69 -21.58
N GLY A 118 -13.33 5.78 -21.12
CA GLY A 118 -13.68 4.39 -20.90
C GLY A 118 -14.76 4.24 -19.84
N THR A 119 -15.81 3.51 -20.19
CA THR A 119 -16.93 3.18 -19.29
C THR A 119 -16.87 1.74 -18.79
N ASP A 120 -15.89 0.97 -19.23
CA ASP A 120 -15.64 -0.41 -18.83
C ASP A 120 -14.22 -0.53 -18.29
N THR A 121 -14.06 -1.32 -17.23
CA THR A 121 -12.79 -1.52 -16.51
C THR A 121 -11.68 -1.96 -17.46
N ASP A 122 -11.97 -2.94 -18.32
CA ASP A 122 -11.00 -3.54 -19.23
C ASP A 122 -10.43 -2.54 -20.24
N ASP A 123 -11.28 -1.64 -20.77
CA ASP A 123 -10.86 -0.56 -21.65
C ASP A 123 -9.86 0.38 -20.96
N VAL A 124 -10.15 0.72 -19.70
CA VAL A 124 -9.31 1.64 -18.91
C VAL A 124 -8.00 0.98 -18.48
N VAL A 125 -8.01 -0.31 -18.15
CA VAL A 125 -6.80 -1.09 -17.87
C VAL A 125 -5.89 -1.09 -19.10
N VAL A 126 -6.42 -1.36 -20.30
CA VAL A 126 -5.64 -1.26 -21.54
C VAL A 126 -5.14 0.17 -21.75
N GLY A 127 -5.99 1.18 -21.54
CA GLY A 127 -5.61 2.58 -21.64
C GLY A 127 -4.40 2.95 -20.76
N LEU A 128 -4.41 2.50 -19.50
CA LEU A 128 -3.30 2.65 -18.57
C LEU A 128 -2.05 1.88 -19.01
N ALA A 129 -2.19 0.65 -19.52
CA ALA A 129 -1.05 -0.11 -20.02
C ALA A 129 -0.38 0.59 -21.21
N LEU A 130 -1.15 1.22 -22.10
CA LEU A 130 -0.60 2.05 -23.19
C LEU A 130 0.14 3.27 -22.63
N LEU A 131 -0.43 3.97 -21.65
CA LEU A 131 0.24 5.12 -21.02
C LEU A 131 1.48 4.72 -20.22
N ALA A 132 1.51 3.53 -19.61
CA ALA A 132 2.70 3.02 -18.93
C ALA A 132 3.87 2.77 -19.89
N ALA A 133 3.56 2.39 -21.14
CA ALA A 133 4.57 2.11 -22.16
C ALA A 133 5.07 3.38 -22.89
N VAL A 134 4.17 4.29 -23.27
CA VAL A 134 4.47 5.42 -24.17
C VAL A 134 3.99 6.79 -23.67
N GLY A 135 3.51 6.85 -22.42
CA GLY A 135 3.10 8.08 -21.76
C GLY A 135 4.24 9.06 -21.53
N THR A 136 3.86 10.28 -21.18
CA THR A 136 4.76 11.40 -20.90
C THR A 136 4.35 12.06 -19.58
N VAL A 137 5.14 13.01 -19.09
CA VAL A 137 4.80 13.78 -17.89
C VAL A 137 3.44 14.51 -17.99
N HIS A 138 2.98 14.84 -19.20
CA HIS A 138 1.65 15.42 -19.43
C HIS A 138 0.49 14.44 -19.17
N ASP A 139 0.81 13.15 -19.04
CA ASP A 139 -0.16 12.08 -18.79
C ASP A 139 -0.36 11.80 -17.30
N ILE A 140 0.51 12.34 -16.44
CA ILE A 140 0.47 12.16 -14.98
C ILE A 140 -0.93 12.43 -14.40
N PRO A 141 -1.62 13.54 -14.72
CA PRO A 141 -2.95 13.78 -14.16
C PRO A 141 -3.95 12.69 -14.53
N TYR A 142 -3.87 12.13 -15.74
CA TYR A 142 -4.77 11.05 -16.15
C TYR A 142 -4.51 9.77 -15.36
N VAL A 143 -3.23 9.42 -15.23
CA VAL A 143 -2.78 8.22 -14.52
C VAL A 143 -3.06 8.31 -13.02
N GLN A 144 -2.84 9.48 -12.41
CA GLN A 144 -3.12 9.73 -10.99
C GLN A 144 -4.61 9.64 -10.68
N THR A 145 -5.46 10.34 -11.45
CA THR A 145 -6.90 10.34 -11.19
C THR A 145 -7.47 8.93 -11.27
N ILE A 146 -7.10 8.14 -12.28
CA ILE A 146 -7.61 6.77 -12.38
C ILE A 146 -6.93 5.83 -11.38
N GLY A 147 -5.67 6.09 -11.00
CA GLY A 147 -4.93 5.33 -9.99
C GLY A 147 -5.55 5.39 -8.59
N LEU A 148 -6.39 6.40 -8.31
CA LEU A 148 -7.18 6.47 -7.07
C LEU A 148 -8.17 5.31 -6.93
N LEU A 149 -8.61 4.71 -8.04
CA LEU A 149 -9.42 3.48 -8.06
C LEU A 149 -8.50 2.26 -7.84
N SER A 150 -7.92 2.24 -6.64
CA SER A 150 -6.59 1.66 -6.38
C SER A 150 -6.56 0.13 -6.52
N CYS A 151 -7.68 -0.55 -6.23
CA CYS A 151 -7.81 -2.01 -6.22
C CYS A 151 -7.51 -2.62 -7.60
N THR A 152 -7.95 -1.98 -8.69
CA THR A 152 -7.80 -2.51 -10.05
C THR A 152 -6.70 -1.81 -10.84
N PHE A 153 -6.59 -0.49 -10.68
CA PHE A 153 -5.74 0.34 -11.54
C PHE A 153 -4.39 0.67 -10.90
N GLY A 154 -4.24 0.43 -9.59
CA GLY A 154 -3.02 0.70 -8.83
C GLY A 154 -1.72 0.14 -9.43
N PRO A 155 -1.64 -1.15 -9.84
CA PRO A 155 -0.40 -1.70 -10.36
C PRO A 155 0.10 -1.00 -11.64
N LEU A 156 -0.79 -0.76 -12.60
CA LEU A 156 -0.42 -0.07 -13.84
C LEU A 156 -0.23 1.43 -13.64
N ALA A 157 -0.98 2.07 -12.75
CA ALA A 157 -0.77 3.48 -12.42
C ALA A 157 0.60 3.70 -11.76
N ALA A 158 0.95 2.88 -10.77
CA ALA A 158 2.27 2.91 -10.14
C ALA A 158 3.38 2.70 -11.16
N ASN A 159 3.26 1.67 -12.01
CA ASN A 159 4.24 1.39 -13.06
C ASN A 159 4.38 2.52 -14.10
N ALA A 160 3.26 3.14 -14.49
CA ALA A 160 3.27 4.24 -15.45
C ALA A 160 4.01 5.46 -14.89
N ILE A 161 3.72 5.84 -13.64
CA ILE A 161 4.35 7.01 -13.01
C ILE A 161 5.83 6.74 -12.72
N GLU A 162 6.17 5.55 -12.20
CA GLU A 162 7.56 5.16 -11.86
C GLU A 162 8.53 5.31 -13.05
N ARG A 163 8.04 5.06 -14.28
CA ARG A 163 8.86 5.11 -15.50
C ARG A 163 9.04 6.52 -16.06
N LEU A 164 8.32 7.51 -15.55
CA LEU A 164 8.40 8.88 -16.03
C LEU A 164 9.53 9.65 -15.33
N PRO A 165 10.17 10.60 -16.02
CA PRO A 165 11.00 11.60 -15.37
C PRO A 165 10.21 12.31 -14.26
N ASP A 166 10.85 12.55 -13.12
CA ASP A 166 10.25 13.20 -11.95
C ASP A 166 8.98 12.48 -11.42
N GLY A 167 8.89 11.16 -11.60
CA GLY A 167 7.77 10.34 -11.15
C GLY A 167 7.61 10.22 -9.62
N ALA A 168 8.64 10.59 -8.85
CA ALA A 168 8.63 10.49 -7.40
C ALA A 168 7.52 11.33 -6.74
N GLY A 169 7.44 12.62 -7.05
CA GLY A 169 6.41 13.51 -6.51
C GLY A 169 4.98 13.03 -6.80
N PRO A 170 4.65 12.67 -8.05
CA PRO A 170 3.35 12.10 -8.39
C PRO A 170 3.05 10.76 -7.71
N LEU A 171 4.05 9.90 -7.49
CA LEU A 171 3.89 8.66 -6.71
C LEU A 171 3.63 8.95 -5.23
N LEU A 172 4.36 9.89 -4.63
CA LEU A 172 4.12 10.32 -3.24
C LEU A 172 2.69 10.87 -3.06
N TRP A 173 2.25 11.70 -4.01
CA TRP A 173 0.87 12.20 -4.03
C TRP A 173 -0.15 11.07 -4.04
N LEU A 174 0.11 10.03 -4.85
CA LEU A 174 -0.77 8.87 -4.96
C LEU A 174 -0.70 8.00 -3.71
N ALA A 175 0.49 7.82 -3.12
CA ALA A 175 0.73 7.01 -1.93
C ALA A 175 -0.05 7.51 -0.70
N ASP A 176 -0.26 8.82 -0.60
CA ASP A 176 -1.10 9.42 0.45
C ASP A 176 -2.61 9.20 0.22
N ARG A 177 -3.01 8.74 -0.97
CA ARG A 177 -4.42 8.71 -1.42
C ARG A 177 -4.89 7.32 -1.88
N VAL A 178 -4.09 6.29 -1.64
CA VAL A 178 -4.46 4.90 -1.93
C VAL A 178 -4.38 4.03 -0.66
N ALA A 179 -5.24 3.03 -0.62
CA ALA A 179 -5.28 1.99 0.41
C ALA A 179 -5.17 0.61 -0.24
N GLY A 180 -5.27 -0.44 0.58
CA GLY A 180 -5.37 -1.82 0.08
C GLY A 180 -4.23 -2.24 -0.84
N TRP A 181 -4.56 -3.00 -1.88
CA TRP A 181 -3.60 -3.45 -2.89
C TRP A 181 -2.97 -2.31 -3.69
N GLY A 182 -3.70 -1.22 -3.94
CA GLY A 182 -3.14 -0.06 -4.63
C GLY A 182 -1.96 0.54 -3.88
N ARG A 183 -2.07 0.63 -2.54
CA ARG A 183 -0.96 1.06 -1.67
C ARG A 183 0.25 0.16 -1.79
N VAL A 184 0.06 -1.17 -1.80
CA VAL A 184 1.17 -2.13 -1.97
C VAL A 184 1.98 -1.81 -3.21
N TYR A 185 1.33 -1.63 -4.37
CA TYR A 185 2.05 -1.37 -5.62
C TYR A 185 2.75 0.00 -5.65
N VAL A 186 2.10 1.04 -5.10
CA VAL A 186 2.68 2.39 -5.06
C VAL A 186 3.88 2.45 -4.13
N VAL A 187 3.79 1.86 -2.93
CA VAL A 187 4.92 1.84 -1.98
C VAL A 187 6.06 1.00 -2.54
N GLU A 188 5.79 -0.12 -3.21
CA GLU A 188 6.84 -0.89 -3.88
C GLU A 188 7.54 -0.11 -5.00
N ALA A 189 6.81 0.74 -5.74
CA ALA A 189 7.39 1.64 -6.72
C ALA A 189 8.27 2.70 -6.05
N LEU A 190 7.81 3.30 -4.95
CA LEU A 190 8.61 4.22 -4.14
C LEU A 190 9.90 3.57 -3.62
N CYS A 191 9.86 2.33 -3.15
CA CYS A 191 11.07 1.60 -2.73
C CYS A 191 12.10 1.43 -3.86
N ARG A 192 11.67 1.34 -5.12
CA ARG A 192 12.59 1.26 -6.27
C ARG A 192 13.18 2.62 -6.66
N LEU A 193 12.50 3.71 -6.30
CA LEU A 193 12.98 5.09 -6.49
C LEU A 193 13.76 5.66 -5.30
N GLY A 194 13.65 5.04 -4.12
CA GLY A 194 14.21 5.56 -2.87
C GLY A 194 15.72 5.78 -2.89
N ASP A 195 16.44 5.03 -3.74
CA ASP A 195 17.87 5.25 -3.99
C ASP A 195 18.07 6.53 -4.84
N GLY A 196 18.13 7.68 -4.16
CA GLY A 196 18.50 8.97 -4.77
C GLY A 196 17.48 10.09 -4.63
N ASP A 197 16.31 9.83 -4.04
CA ASP A 197 15.28 10.85 -3.79
C ASP A 197 15.03 11.05 -2.27
N PRO A 198 15.48 12.18 -1.69
CA PRO A 198 15.31 12.46 -0.26
C PRO A 198 13.85 12.56 0.20
N ASP A 199 12.94 13.02 -0.65
CA ASP A 199 11.52 13.16 -0.30
C ASP A 199 10.86 11.79 -0.20
N VAL A 200 11.23 10.88 -1.11
CA VAL A 200 10.80 9.47 -1.06
C VAL A 200 11.34 8.80 0.21
N GLN A 201 12.64 8.95 0.50
CA GLN A 201 13.22 8.37 1.71
C GLN A 201 12.54 8.92 2.98
N HIS A 202 12.30 10.23 3.04
CA HIS A 202 11.62 10.87 4.16
C HIS A 202 10.20 10.31 4.36
N TRP A 203 9.44 10.15 3.28
CA TRP A 203 8.09 9.58 3.32
C TRP A 203 8.10 8.12 3.76
N LEU A 204 9.02 7.30 3.22
CA LEU A 204 9.14 5.89 3.56
C LEU A 204 9.44 5.67 5.06
N LEU A 205 10.23 6.55 5.68
CA LEU A 205 10.59 6.48 7.09
C LEU A 205 9.49 6.94 8.04
N ARG A 206 8.41 7.57 7.56
CA ARG A 206 7.39 8.20 8.42
C ARG A 206 5.96 7.74 8.15
N ARG A 207 5.67 7.33 6.93
CA ARG A 207 4.29 7.18 6.42
C ARG A 207 4.01 5.87 5.69
N ALA A 208 5.01 5.05 5.38
CA ALA A 208 4.82 3.86 4.54
C ALA A 208 3.77 2.89 5.07
N VAL A 209 3.89 2.48 6.34
CA VAL A 209 2.91 1.61 7.02
C VAL A 209 1.83 2.41 7.76
N ASP A 210 0.58 1.99 7.58
CA ASP A 210 -0.64 2.65 8.07
C ASP A 210 -1.52 1.76 8.97
N GLY A 211 -1.04 0.55 9.30
CA GLY A 211 -1.77 -0.42 10.13
C GLY A 211 -2.59 -1.45 9.35
N ASP A 212 -2.69 -1.35 8.02
CA ASP A 212 -3.29 -2.38 7.17
C ASP A 212 -2.46 -3.68 7.19
N PHE A 213 -3.12 -4.84 7.08
CA PHE A 213 -2.43 -6.14 7.07
C PHE A 213 -1.56 -6.35 5.83
N LEU A 214 -1.92 -5.73 4.69
CA LEU A 214 -1.16 -5.79 3.43
C LEU A 214 0.20 -5.10 3.52
N ASN A 215 0.46 -4.31 4.57
CA ASN A 215 1.78 -3.77 4.87
C ASN A 215 2.86 -4.88 4.91
N GLY A 216 2.49 -6.11 5.27
CA GLY A 216 3.39 -7.27 5.27
C GLY A 216 4.03 -7.58 3.91
N TYR A 217 3.42 -7.18 2.79
CA TYR A 217 3.99 -7.40 1.46
C TYR A 217 5.19 -6.48 1.14
N PHE A 218 5.26 -5.31 1.77
CA PHE A 218 6.27 -4.30 1.43
C PHE A 218 7.10 -3.76 2.60
N ALA A 219 6.72 -3.98 3.86
CA ALA A 219 7.41 -3.41 5.03
C ALA A 219 8.92 -3.70 5.04
N GLY A 220 9.33 -4.91 4.67
CA GLY A 220 10.77 -5.22 4.58
C GLY A 220 11.47 -4.52 3.42
N LYS A 221 10.80 -4.33 2.27
CA LYS A 221 11.33 -3.53 1.15
C LYS A 221 11.52 -2.08 1.58
N VAL A 222 10.58 -1.53 2.36
CA VAL A 222 10.68 -0.19 2.95
C VAL A 222 11.88 -0.11 3.90
N ALA A 223 12.02 -1.08 4.80
CA ALA A 223 13.13 -1.09 5.77
C ALA A 223 14.50 -1.17 5.10
N GLU A 224 14.61 -1.85 3.96
CA GLU A 224 15.83 -1.89 3.15
C GLU A 224 16.06 -0.60 2.36
N ALA A 225 15.08 -0.19 1.55
CA ALA A 225 15.20 0.96 0.65
C ALA A 225 15.39 2.28 1.40
N ALA A 226 14.73 2.44 2.55
CA ALA A 226 14.86 3.65 3.38
C ALA A 226 16.13 3.65 4.24
N GLY A 227 16.87 2.55 4.29
CA GLY A 227 18.03 2.40 5.17
C GLY A 227 17.66 2.49 6.65
N LEU A 228 16.61 1.80 7.10
CA LEU A 228 16.05 1.97 8.46
C LEU A 228 17.09 1.90 9.58
N HIS A 229 17.98 0.91 9.54
CA HIS A 229 19.13 0.79 10.45
C HIS A 229 20.04 2.04 10.51
N GLN A 230 20.32 2.67 9.37
CA GLN A 230 21.12 3.90 9.29
C GLN A 230 20.35 5.09 9.82
N ALA A 231 19.05 5.19 9.49
CA ALA A 231 18.18 6.26 9.98
C ALA A 231 18.10 6.26 11.52
N LEU A 232 18.10 5.08 12.15
CA LEU A 232 18.07 4.94 13.61
C LEU A 232 19.45 4.99 14.29
N ALA A 233 20.55 4.93 13.52
CA ALA A 233 21.90 4.94 14.09
C ALA A 233 22.30 6.29 14.69
N GLY A 234 21.65 7.39 14.27
CA GLY A 234 21.89 8.73 14.80
C GLY A 234 21.46 8.87 16.27
N SER A 235 22.11 9.76 17.01
CA SER A 235 21.75 10.07 18.41
C SER A 235 20.61 11.08 18.55
N ALA A 236 20.16 11.69 17.46
CA ALA A 236 19.08 12.67 17.44
C ALA A 236 18.14 12.35 16.27
N VAL A 237 17.27 11.35 16.48
CA VAL A 237 16.22 10.96 15.54
C VAL A 237 14.91 11.55 16.04
N ASP A 238 14.11 12.12 15.14
CA ASP A 238 12.80 12.66 15.51
C ASP A 238 11.81 11.57 15.92
N ALA A 239 10.84 11.96 16.75
CA ALA A 239 9.81 11.06 17.28
C ALA A 239 9.00 10.35 16.18
N GLU A 240 8.68 11.04 15.08
CA GLU A 240 7.85 10.47 14.01
C GLU A 240 8.56 9.29 13.34
N THR A 241 9.86 9.43 13.08
CA THR A 241 10.71 8.37 12.53
C THR A 241 10.83 7.18 13.48
N VAL A 242 11.01 7.43 14.78
CA VAL A 242 11.09 6.35 15.79
C VAL A 242 9.76 5.62 15.89
N ASP A 243 8.65 6.35 15.97
CA ASP A 243 7.31 5.78 16.08
C ASP A 243 6.95 4.96 14.83
N HIS A 244 7.33 5.43 13.64
CA HIS A 244 7.14 4.67 12.40
C HIS A 244 8.05 3.45 12.29
N ALA A 245 9.30 3.55 12.75
CA ALA A 245 10.21 2.42 12.82
C ALA A 245 9.64 1.29 13.67
N GLY A 246 9.05 1.62 14.83
CA GLY A 246 8.35 0.65 15.68
C GLY A 246 7.22 -0.06 14.94
N ARG A 247 6.40 0.67 14.17
CA ARG A 247 5.35 0.08 13.33
C ARG A 247 5.90 -0.83 12.24
N LEU A 248 6.97 -0.42 11.55
CA LEU A 248 7.62 -1.23 10.52
C LEU A 248 8.14 -2.54 11.13
N VAL A 249 8.89 -2.47 12.22
CA VAL A 249 9.45 -3.65 12.90
C VAL A 249 8.33 -4.56 13.40
N HIS A 250 7.26 -3.99 13.94
CA HIS A 250 6.08 -4.75 14.34
C HIS A 250 5.50 -5.54 13.16
N VAL A 251 5.33 -4.93 11.98
CA VAL A 251 4.87 -5.67 10.78
C VAL A 251 5.80 -6.85 10.45
N LEU A 252 7.12 -6.66 10.56
CA LEU A 252 8.09 -7.73 10.30
C LEU A 252 7.95 -8.92 11.25
N THR A 253 7.31 -8.77 12.42
CA THR A 253 7.14 -9.86 13.38
C THR A 253 5.96 -10.78 13.06
N TYR A 254 5.12 -10.47 12.06
CA TYR A 254 3.94 -11.30 11.71
C TYR A 254 3.66 -11.38 10.20
N CYS A 255 4.63 -11.12 9.34
CA CYS A 255 4.44 -11.08 7.88
C CYS A 255 4.86 -12.34 7.13
N GLN A 256 4.92 -13.50 7.79
CA GLN A 256 5.22 -14.77 7.13
C GLN A 256 4.22 -15.05 6.01
N GLY A 257 4.73 -15.50 4.87
CA GLY A 257 3.93 -15.76 3.66
C GLY A 257 3.58 -14.53 2.84
N MET A 258 3.79 -13.31 3.35
CA MET A 258 3.57 -12.05 2.63
C MET A 258 4.87 -11.42 2.13
N GLY A 259 5.88 -11.31 3.00
CA GLY A 259 7.10 -10.58 2.67
C GLY A 259 8.31 -10.99 3.50
N MET A 260 9.27 -10.07 3.60
CA MET A 260 10.47 -10.25 4.41
C MET A 260 10.10 -10.16 5.89
N THR A 261 10.44 -11.20 6.65
CA THR A 261 10.19 -11.30 8.09
C THR A 261 11.34 -10.74 8.91
N LEU A 262 11.11 -10.50 10.20
CA LEU A 262 12.12 -10.03 11.14
C LEU A 262 13.32 -10.98 11.19
N ALA A 263 13.08 -12.29 11.22
CA ALA A 263 14.14 -13.31 11.21
C ALA A 263 15.04 -13.23 9.97
N ARG A 264 14.51 -12.75 8.84
CA ARG A 264 15.23 -12.63 7.57
C ARG A 264 15.80 -11.23 7.33
N TYR A 265 15.39 -10.23 8.12
CA TYR A 265 15.91 -8.88 8.00
C TYR A 265 17.31 -8.81 8.61
N ARG A 266 18.32 -8.54 7.76
CA ARG A 266 19.74 -8.61 8.14
C ARG A 266 20.12 -7.71 9.32
N HIS A 267 19.42 -6.57 9.46
CA HIS A 267 19.72 -5.52 10.44
C HIS A 267 18.71 -5.50 11.61
N ALA A 268 17.95 -6.58 11.80
CA ALA A 268 16.89 -6.64 12.80
C ALA A 268 17.37 -6.30 14.22
N GLU A 269 18.51 -6.86 14.63
CA GLU A 269 19.07 -6.64 15.97
C GLU A 269 19.52 -5.18 16.17
N GLU A 270 20.17 -4.60 15.16
CA GLU A 270 20.60 -3.19 15.19
C GLU A 270 19.39 -2.25 15.32
N VAL A 271 18.34 -2.50 14.55
CA VAL A 271 17.10 -1.72 14.56
C VAL A 271 16.35 -1.86 15.88
N LEU A 272 16.21 -3.09 16.41
CA LEU A 272 15.56 -3.33 17.70
C LEU A 272 16.31 -2.64 18.84
N ALA A 273 17.64 -2.77 18.87
CA ALA A 273 18.48 -2.12 19.86
C ALA A 273 18.36 -0.59 19.79
N ALA A 274 18.39 -0.03 18.58
CA ALA A 274 18.29 1.42 18.37
C ALA A 274 16.90 1.95 18.73
N HIS A 275 15.84 1.28 18.30
CA HIS A 275 14.47 1.66 18.62
C HIS A 275 14.23 1.67 20.14
N LEU A 276 14.66 0.64 20.87
CA LEU A 276 14.53 0.61 22.34
C LEU A 276 15.24 1.80 23.01
N ARG A 277 16.49 2.10 22.62
CA ARG A 277 17.23 3.27 23.13
C ARG A 277 16.52 4.59 22.84
N HIS A 278 15.91 4.73 21.68
CA HIS A 278 15.17 5.95 21.31
C HIS A 278 13.87 6.09 22.10
N LEU A 279 13.16 4.99 22.38
CA LEU A 279 11.98 5.04 23.24
C LEU A 279 12.32 5.49 24.67
N GLU A 280 13.44 5.03 25.23
CA GLU A 280 13.92 5.48 26.54
C GLU A 280 14.20 6.99 26.58
N GLN A 281 14.65 7.58 25.47
CA GLN A 281 14.95 9.01 25.36
C GLN A 281 13.70 9.87 25.12
N LEU A 282 12.78 9.39 24.28
CA LEU A 282 11.56 10.12 23.91
C LEU A 282 10.48 10.05 24.98
N GLY A 283 10.51 9.04 25.85
CA GLY A 283 9.51 8.81 26.87
C GLY A 283 8.17 8.28 26.32
N PRO A 284 7.23 8.01 27.23
CA PRO A 284 6.00 7.31 26.91
C PRO A 284 5.00 8.16 26.10
N SER A 285 4.24 7.48 25.26
CA SER A 285 2.98 7.93 24.67
C SER A 285 2.05 6.71 24.53
N PRO A 286 0.73 6.88 24.40
CA PRO A 286 -0.17 5.74 24.23
C PRO A 286 0.24 4.84 23.06
N SER A 287 0.54 5.42 21.90
CA SER A 287 0.97 4.66 20.72
C SER A 287 2.33 3.97 20.92
N ARG A 288 3.29 4.60 21.62
CA ARG A 288 4.58 3.94 21.93
C ARG A 288 4.42 2.78 22.89
N TYR A 289 3.57 2.94 23.92
CA TYR A 289 3.24 1.87 24.84
C TYR A 289 2.61 0.69 24.08
N HIS A 290 1.63 0.98 23.22
CA HIS A 290 0.97 -0.03 22.39
C HIS A 290 1.96 -0.80 21.51
N ILE A 291 2.81 -0.08 20.74
CA ILE A 291 3.79 -0.71 19.86
C ILE A 291 4.86 -1.49 20.64
N ALA A 292 5.38 -0.96 21.75
CA ALA A 292 6.34 -1.67 22.59
C ALA A 292 5.75 -2.96 23.17
N ALA A 293 4.49 -2.95 23.60
CA ALA A 293 3.80 -4.14 24.09
C ALA A 293 3.60 -5.20 22.99
N LEU A 294 3.23 -4.77 21.79
CA LEU A 294 3.10 -5.67 20.64
C LEU A 294 4.44 -6.30 20.23
N LEU A 295 5.52 -5.51 20.24
CA LEU A 295 6.87 -6.03 20.02
C LEU A 295 7.26 -7.02 21.12
N ALA A 296 7.06 -6.70 22.39
CA ALA A 296 7.35 -7.61 23.50
C ALA A 296 6.60 -8.95 23.38
N ARG A 297 5.34 -8.91 22.94
CA ARG A 297 4.52 -10.11 22.69
C ARG A 297 5.05 -10.93 21.52
N ASN A 298 5.25 -10.30 20.38
CA ASN A 298 5.58 -10.99 19.14
C ASN A 298 7.03 -11.48 19.11
N LEU A 299 7.92 -10.91 19.93
CA LEU A 299 9.28 -11.42 20.13
C LEU A 299 9.33 -12.60 21.12
N GLY A 300 8.20 -12.96 21.75
CA GLY A 300 8.08 -14.06 22.70
C GLY A 300 7.42 -15.32 22.12
N GLU A 301 6.98 -16.21 23.00
CA GLU A 301 6.32 -17.48 22.64
C GLU A 301 4.98 -17.31 21.91
N SER A 302 4.31 -16.18 22.13
CA SER A 302 3.06 -15.82 21.47
C SER A 302 3.24 -15.28 20.04
N GLY A 303 4.48 -15.09 19.58
CA GLY A 303 4.80 -14.55 18.26
C GLY A 303 4.61 -15.52 17.10
N ASP A 304 4.51 -14.98 15.88
CA ASP A 304 4.50 -15.80 14.67
C ASP A 304 5.85 -16.49 14.46
N ALA A 305 5.92 -17.79 14.75
CA ALA A 305 7.15 -18.58 14.64
C ALA A 305 7.78 -18.49 13.24
N GLY A 306 6.98 -18.35 12.19
CA GLY A 306 7.48 -18.18 10.82
C GLY A 306 8.23 -16.87 10.58
N SER A 307 7.91 -15.84 11.37
CA SER A 307 8.51 -14.51 11.26
C SER A 307 9.64 -14.28 12.25
N VAL A 308 9.60 -14.90 13.44
CA VAL A 308 10.52 -14.61 14.55
C VAL A 308 11.35 -15.81 15.04
N ALA A 309 11.19 -17.03 14.52
CA ALA A 309 12.01 -18.14 15.02
C ALA A 309 13.52 -17.97 14.70
N PRO A 310 14.43 -18.38 15.61
CA PRO A 310 14.18 -18.89 16.96
C PRO A 310 13.94 -17.76 17.99
N ILE A 311 12.97 -17.95 18.90
CA ILE A 311 12.58 -16.93 19.91
C ILE A 311 13.75 -16.52 20.82
N SER A 312 14.63 -17.46 21.16
CA SER A 312 15.81 -17.19 22.01
C SER A 312 16.73 -16.11 21.46
N ARG A 313 16.70 -15.85 20.13
CA ARG A 313 17.44 -14.76 19.51
C ARG A 313 16.98 -13.38 19.97
N TRP A 314 15.71 -13.23 20.32
CA TRP A 314 15.10 -11.92 20.57
C TRP A 314 14.87 -11.63 22.05
N GLN A 315 15.23 -12.56 22.93
CA GLN A 315 14.92 -12.51 24.35
C GLN A 315 15.41 -11.22 25.02
N THR A 316 16.65 -10.79 24.73
CA THR A 316 17.19 -9.53 25.26
C THR A 316 16.35 -8.30 24.88
N TYR A 317 15.85 -8.23 23.65
CA TYR A 317 15.04 -7.09 23.20
C TYR A 317 13.63 -7.16 23.77
N ARG A 318 13.04 -8.34 23.84
CA ARG A 318 11.76 -8.58 24.50
C ARG A 318 11.79 -8.11 25.95
N ASP A 319 12.80 -8.55 26.70
CA ASP A 319 12.95 -8.20 28.12
C ASP A 319 13.20 -6.70 28.29
N GLY A 320 13.92 -6.07 27.36
CA GLY A 320 14.08 -4.62 27.29
C GLY A 320 12.76 -3.87 27.11
N TYR A 321 11.90 -4.28 26.17
CA TYR A 321 10.57 -3.67 26.02
C TYR A 321 9.68 -3.89 27.25
N LEU A 322 9.70 -5.07 27.87
CA LEU A 322 8.94 -5.32 29.10
C LEU A 322 9.42 -4.44 30.26
N ALA A 323 10.74 -4.34 30.46
CA ALA A 323 11.31 -3.47 31.48
C ALA A 323 10.95 -1.99 31.28
N LEU A 324 10.87 -1.54 30.01
CA LEU A 324 10.41 -0.20 29.65
C LEU A 324 8.93 0.00 30.00
N LEU A 325 8.06 -0.93 29.61
CA LEU A 325 6.61 -0.89 29.88
C LEU A 325 6.30 -0.91 31.39
N ASP A 326 7.15 -1.54 32.18
CA ASP A 326 7.02 -1.62 33.63
C ASP A 326 7.47 -0.35 34.37
N GLN A 327 8.01 0.66 33.69
CA GLN A 327 8.34 1.95 34.32
C GLN A 327 7.06 2.70 34.77
N GLU A 328 7.17 3.56 35.78
CA GLU A 328 5.99 4.22 36.38
C GLU A 328 5.31 5.19 35.43
N ASP A 329 6.08 6.04 34.76
CA ASP A 329 5.60 6.98 33.75
C ASP A 329 4.94 6.28 32.54
N TRP A 330 5.47 5.13 32.12
CA TRP A 330 4.86 4.29 31.08
C TRP A 330 3.54 3.68 31.53
N CYS A 331 3.48 3.14 32.76
CA CYS A 331 2.26 2.60 33.34
C CYS A 331 1.18 3.68 33.54
N GLU A 332 1.54 4.85 34.06
CA GLU A 332 0.63 5.99 34.23
C GLU A 332 0.06 6.47 32.89
N THR A 333 0.90 6.51 31.84
CA THR A 333 0.46 6.86 30.48
C THR A 333 -0.57 5.87 29.95
N ALA A 334 -0.33 4.58 30.08
CA ALA A 334 -1.27 3.54 29.64
C ALA A 334 -2.59 3.56 30.44
N ARG A 335 -2.53 3.74 31.77
CA ARG A 335 -3.75 3.87 32.61
C ARG A 335 -4.56 5.10 32.23
N SER A 336 -3.89 6.23 32.01
CA SER A 336 -4.55 7.48 31.59
C SER A 336 -5.22 7.33 30.22
N ALA A 337 -4.57 6.66 29.27
CA ALA A 337 -5.13 6.36 27.96
C ALA A 337 -6.32 5.40 28.04
N LEU A 338 -6.26 4.39 28.92
CA LEU A 338 -7.38 3.46 29.16
C LEU A 338 -8.60 4.19 29.73
N VAL A 339 -8.41 5.11 30.68
CA VAL A 339 -9.49 5.95 31.22
C VAL A 339 -10.07 6.88 30.15
N ALA A 340 -9.24 7.32 29.20
CA ALA A 340 -9.65 8.15 28.08
C ALA A 340 -10.31 7.35 26.93
N ASP A 341 -10.55 6.04 27.10
CA ASP A 341 -11.12 5.14 26.09
C ASP A 341 -10.29 5.13 24.78
N ASP A 342 -8.96 5.23 24.91
CA ASP A 342 -8.05 5.08 23.77
C ASP A 342 -8.17 3.69 23.17
N ARG A 343 -8.59 3.63 21.90
CA ARG A 343 -8.95 2.38 21.22
C ARG A 343 -7.81 1.36 21.20
N GLU A 344 -6.56 1.79 20.99
CA GLU A 344 -5.41 0.88 20.87
C GLU A 344 -5.05 0.29 22.24
N ILE A 345 -5.15 1.10 23.30
CA ILE A 345 -4.89 0.68 24.67
C ILE A 345 -6.00 -0.20 25.23
N VAL A 346 -7.27 0.13 24.98
CA VAL A 346 -8.42 -0.71 25.35
C VAL A 346 -8.28 -2.10 24.72
N TRP A 347 -8.04 -2.15 23.40
CA TRP A 347 -7.84 -3.42 22.71
C TRP A 347 -6.62 -4.19 23.24
N LEU A 348 -5.53 -3.50 23.57
CA LEU A 348 -4.34 -4.13 24.15
C LEU A 348 -4.65 -4.75 25.53
N ALA A 349 -5.36 -4.03 26.40
CA ALA A 349 -5.73 -4.51 27.73
C ALA A 349 -6.62 -5.77 27.66
N GLU A 350 -7.48 -5.86 26.64
CA GLU A 350 -8.34 -7.02 26.41
C GLU A 350 -7.58 -8.23 25.82
N THR A 351 -6.53 -8.00 25.04
CA THR A 351 -5.91 -9.05 24.20
C THR A 351 -4.51 -9.49 24.61
N ALA A 352 -3.83 -8.75 25.48
CA ALA A 352 -2.45 -9.00 25.89
C ALA A 352 -2.32 -9.41 27.37
N SER A 353 -3.29 -10.15 27.89
CA SER A 353 -3.25 -10.67 29.27
C SER A 353 -2.08 -11.64 29.51
N ASP A 354 -1.56 -12.28 28.45
CA ASP A 354 -0.39 -13.15 28.47
C ASP A 354 0.92 -12.42 28.82
N LEU A 355 0.97 -11.10 28.64
CA LEU A 355 2.15 -10.29 28.96
C LEU A 355 2.27 -9.90 30.44
N GLY A 356 1.18 -9.99 31.22
CA GLY A 356 1.19 -9.60 32.63
C GLY A 356 1.56 -8.13 32.86
N LEU A 357 1.19 -7.22 31.95
CA LEU A 357 1.58 -5.81 31.99
C LEU A 357 1.07 -5.12 33.28
N ARG A 358 1.98 -4.50 34.04
CA ARG A 358 1.70 -3.83 35.31
C ARG A 358 0.68 -2.69 35.20
N ALA A 359 0.53 -2.07 34.03
CA ALA A 359 -0.45 -1.02 33.80
C ALA A 359 -1.91 -1.50 33.91
N PHE A 360 -2.17 -2.80 33.64
CA PHE A 360 -3.52 -3.38 33.57
C PHE A 360 -3.81 -4.41 34.68
N GLY A 361 -2.81 -4.77 35.49
CA GLY A 361 -3.00 -5.60 36.67
C GLY A 361 -3.66 -4.82 37.82
N ASP A 362 -4.28 -5.54 38.75
CA ASP A 362 -4.81 -4.94 39.98
C ASP A 362 -3.67 -4.20 40.71
N PRO A 363 -3.89 -2.95 41.16
CA PRO A 363 -2.92 -2.28 42.00
C PRO A 363 -2.66 -3.17 43.23
N ALA A 364 -1.39 -3.46 43.52
CA ALA A 364 -1.03 -4.16 44.74
C ALA A 364 -1.74 -3.47 45.92
N PRO A 365 -2.37 -4.22 46.85
CA PRO A 365 -3.06 -3.61 47.97
C PRO A 365 -2.05 -2.70 48.68
N SER A 366 -2.37 -1.41 48.72
CA SER A 366 -1.62 -0.41 49.46
C SER A 366 -1.51 -0.92 50.89
N SER A 367 -0.31 -1.35 51.26
CA SER A 367 0.06 -1.61 52.65
C SER A 367 0.06 -0.25 53.36
N GLU A 368 -1.12 0.20 53.80
CA GLU A 368 -1.23 1.26 54.79
C GLU A 368 -0.90 0.64 56.15
N GLU A 369 0.23 1.09 56.70
CA GLU A 369 0.59 1.05 58.12
C GLU A 369 -0.24 2.06 58.93
#